data_AF-A0A4Y2PQC7-F1
#
_entry.id   AF-A0A4Y2PQC7-F1
#
_cell.length_a   1.000
_cell.length_b   1.000
_cell.length_c   1.000
_cell.angle_alpha   90.00
_cell.angle_beta   90.00
_cell.angle_gamma   90.00
#
_symmetry.space_group_name_H-M   'P 1'
#
loop_
_entity.id
_entity.type
_entity.pdbx_description
1 polymer ?
#
loop_
_entity_poly.entity_id
_entity_poly.type
_entity_poly.pdbx_seq_one_letter_code
_entity_poly.pdbx_strand_id
1 'polypeptide(L)' 'CDTGFGFYTAKRLSEKGFQVFAGCLSPLQNGGHDLSTYSNVHCLKMDVTLEQDIDRALNYVMDNLKDKGI' A
#
# COMPACT_ATOMS: atom_id res chain seq x y z
N CYS A 1 3.88 -6.29 0.79
CA CYS A 1 3.32 -5.99 2.13
C CYS A 1 2.15 -6.91 2.49
N ASP A 2 1.97 -8.02 1.78
CA ASP A 2 0.91 -9.00 1.92
C ASP A 2 1.22 -10.11 2.93
N THR A 3 2.46 -10.19 3.45
CA THR A 3 2.89 -11.16 4.46
C THR A 3 3.88 -10.56 5.46
N GLY A 4 4.16 -11.31 6.54
CA GLY A 4 5.21 -11.01 7.51
C GLY A 4 5.09 -9.64 8.17
N PHE A 5 6.22 -9.02 8.50
CA PHE A 5 6.26 -7.74 9.21
C PHE A 5 5.61 -6.59 8.43
N GLY A 6 5.73 -6.58 7.11
CA GLY A 6 5.12 -5.54 6.27
C GLY A 6 3.59 -5.52 6.39
N PHE A 7 2.97 -6.70 6.43
CA PHE A 7 1.52 -6.83 6.62
C PHE A 7 1.08 -6.30 7.99
N TYR A 8 1.70 -6.77 9.07
CA TYR A 8 1.33 -6.33 10.43
C TYR A 8 1.58 -4.84 10.64
N THR A 9 2.65 -4.30 10.05
CA THR A 9 2.97 -2.88 10.12
C THR A 9 1.92 -2.04 9.38
N ALA A 10 1.56 -2.41 8.15
CA ALA A 10 0.53 -1.73 7.37
C ALA A 10 -0.83 -1.74 8.09
N LYS A 11 -1.23 -2.90 8.62
CA LYS A 11 -2.45 -3.04 9.43
C LYS A 11 -2.41 -2.14 10.66
N ARG A 12 -1.31 -2.16 11.43
CA ARG A 12 -1.19 -1.38 12.67
C ARG A 12 -1.19 0.13 12.43
N LEU A 13 -0.59 0.60 11.34
CA LEU A 13 -0.62 2.00 10.94
C LEU A 13 -2.02 2.43 10.49
N SER A 14 -2.69 1.57 9.72
CA SER A 14 -4.08 1.80 9.31
C SER A 14 -5.02 1.95 10.52
N GLU A 15 -4.93 1.04 11.50
CA GLU A 15 -5.71 1.10 12.74
C GLU A 15 -5.43 2.34 13.59
N LYS A 16 -4.27 2.98 13.40
CA LYS A 16 -3.89 4.24 14.05
C LYS A 16 -4.37 5.49 13.30
N GLY A 17 -5.06 5.32 12.16
CA GLY A 17 -5.63 6.42 11.38
C GLY A 17 -4.68 6.98 10.32
N PHE A 18 -3.53 6.36 10.06
CA PHE A 18 -2.65 6.79 8.97
C PHE A 18 -3.24 6.37 7.62
N GLN A 19 -3.01 7.18 6.58
CA GLN A 19 -3.18 6.74 5.20
C GLN A 19 -1.96 5.87 4.82
N VAL A 20 -2.22 4.65 4.36
CA VAL A 20 -1.16 3.66 4.10
C VAL A 20 -1.16 3.28 2.63
N PHE A 21 0.01 3.30 2.00
CA PHE A 21 0.22 2.76 0.66
C PHE A 21 1.03 1.47 0.78
N ALA A 22 0.39 0.33 0.52
CA ALA A 22 0.97 -0.99 0.70
C ALA A 22 1.31 -1.61 -0.67
N GLY A 23 2.59 -1.62 -1.03
CA GLY A 23 3.08 -2.32 -2.22
C GLY A 23 3.05 -3.84 -2.01
N CYS A 24 2.31 -4.56 -2.86
CA CYS A 24 2.16 -6.00 -2.83
C CYS A 24 2.37 -6.58 -4.24
N LEU A 25 3.05 -7.71 -4.36
CA LEU A 25 3.16 -8.39 -5.64
C LEU A 25 1.77 -8.88 -6.13
N SER A 26 0.95 -9.35 -5.19
CA SER A 26 -0.41 -9.86 -5.42
C SER A 26 -1.42 -9.19 -4.47
N PRO A 27 -1.87 -7.95 -4.75
CA PRO A 27 -2.73 -7.19 -3.82
C PRO A 27 -4.12 -7.79 -3.62
N LEU A 28 -4.58 -8.68 -4.50
CA LEU A 28 -5.89 -9.33 -4.41
C LEU A 28 -5.84 -10.73 -3.76
N GLN A 29 -4.71 -11.11 -3.17
CA GLN A 29 -4.53 -12.41 -2.54
C GLN A 29 -3.99 -12.26 -1.11
N ASN A 30 -4.30 -13.25 -0.26
CA ASN A 30 -3.79 -13.37 1.11
C ASN A 30 -3.90 -12.05 1.89
N GLY A 31 -2.84 -11.65 2.60
CA GLY A 31 -2.85 -10.41 3.38
C GLY A 31 -3.00 -9.14 2.55
N GLY A 32 -2.81 -9.18 1.23
CA GLY A 32 -3.15 -8.07 0.33
C GLY A 32 -4.66 -7.81 0.30
N HIS A 33 -5.47 -8.88 0.21
CA HIS A 33 -6.92 -8.81 0.29
C HIS A 33 -7.37 -8.29 1.66
N ASP A 34 -6.81 -8.83 2.75
CA ASP A 34 -7.13 -8.38 4.10
C ASP A 34 -6.83 -6.89 4.28
N LEU A 35 -5.68 -6.41 3.81
CA LEU A 35 -5.32 -4.99 3.85
C LEU A 35 -6.26 -4.12 3.01
N SER A 36 -6.76 -4.62 1.87
CA SER A 36 -7.70 -3.87 1.02
C SER A 36 -9.07 -3.63 1.65
N THR A 37 -9.41 -4.34 2.73
CA THR A 37 -10.67 -4.10 3.47
C THR A 37 -10.65 -2.80 4.27
N TYR A 38 -9.47 -2.23 4.52
CA TYR A 38 -9.30 -0.97 5.22
C TYR A 38 -9.44 0.21 4.26
N SER A 39 -10.40 1.10 4.53
CA SER A 39 -10.69 2.27 3.67
C SER A 39 -9.54 3.26 3.48
N ASN A 40 -8.58 3.27 4.42
CA ASN A 40 -7.40 4.13 4.43
C ASN A 40 -6.12 3.39 3.99
N VAL A 41 -6.24 2.19 3.42
CA VAL A 41 -5.14 1.43 2.85
C VAL A 41 -5.30 1.32 1.34
N HIS A 42 -4.26 1.75 0.62
CA HIS A 42 -4.15 1.59 -0.81
C HIS A 42 -3.22 0.41 -1.11
N CYS A 43 -3.79 -0.73 -1.48
CA CYS A 43 -3.02 -1.90 -1.93
C CYS A 43 -2.58 -1.70 -3.38
N LEU A 44 -1.28 -1.46 -3.60
CA LEU A 44 -0.71 -1.24 -4.92
C LEU A 44 -0.05 -2.52 -5.43
N LYS A 45 -0.38 -2.94 -6.66
CA LYS A 45 0.38 -3.99 -7.33
C LYS A 45 1.77 -3.42 -7.66
N MET A 46 2.82 -4.03 -7.13
CA MET A 46 4.19 -3.58 -7.37
C MET A 46 5.15 -4.77 -7.35
N ASP A 47 5.66 -5.14 -8.53
CA ASP A 47 6.87 -5.93 -8.66
C ASP A 47 8.08 -5.00 -8.61
N VAL A 48 8.85 -5.08 -7.51
CA VAL A 48 10.03 -4.21 -7.28
C VAL A 48 11.17 -4.46 -8.26
N THR A 49 11.11 -5.55 -9.04
CA THR A 49 12.10 -5.83 -10.09
C THR A 49 11.77 -5.15 -11.41
N LEU A 50 10.59 -4.55 -11.53
CA LEU A 50 10.10 -3.87 -12.73
C LEU A 50 10.00 -2.36 -12.48
N GLU A 51 10.87 -1.58 -13.14
CA GLU A 51 10.90 -0.11 -12.99
C GLU A 51 9.54 0.55 -13.28
N GLN A 52 8.84 0.07 -14.31
CA GLN A 52 7.48 0.50 -14.64
C GLN A 52 6.45 0.30 -13.51
N ASP A 53 6.64 -0.69 -12.63
CA ASP A 53 5.76 -0.89 -11.47
C ASP A 53 6.08 0.12 -10.38
N ILE A 54 7.36 0.44 -10.21
CA ILE A 54 7.84 1.46 -9.27
C ILE A 54 7.30 2.84 -9.68
N ASP A 55 7.43 3.21 -10.96
CA ASP A 55 6.93 4.49 -11.47
C ASP A 55 5.42 4.63 -11.32
N ARG A 56 4.66 3.57 -11.59
CA ARG A 56 3.21 3.55 -11.39
C ARG A 56 2.83 3.72 -9.93
N ALA A 57 3.53 3.04 -9.03
CA ALA A 57 3.29 3.19 -7.59
C ALA A 57 3.63 4.61 -7.11
N LEU A 58 4.74 5.17 -7.57
CA LEU A 58 5.16 6.54 -7.25
C LEU A 58 4.11 7.56 -7.69
N ASN A 59 3.68 7.50 -8.95
CA ASN A 59 2.67 8.43 -9.48
C ASN A 59 1.36 8.29 -8.71
N TYR A 60 0.92 7.07 -8.44
CA TYR A 60 -0.30 6.85 -7.65
C TYR A 60 -0.19 7.46 -6.25
N VAL A 61 0.94 7.27 -5.56
CA VAL A 61 1.17 7.89 -4.25
C VAL A 61 1.10 9.40 -4.36
N MET A 62 1.82 10.01 -5.32
CA MET A 62 1.83 11.46 -5.52
C MET A 62 0.43 12.04 -5.78
N ASP A 63 -0.38 11.36 -6.60
CA ASP A 63 -1.73 11.79 -6.95
C ASP A 63 -2.73 11.64 -5.79
N ASN A 64 -2.46 10.75 -4.83
CA ASN A 64 -3.39 10.41 -3.74
C ASN A 64 -2.90 10.90 -2.36
N LEU A 65 -1.80 11.64 -2.31
CA LEU A 65 -1.41 12.41 -1.14
C LEU A 65 -2.35 13.61 -1.03
N LYS A 66 -3.22 13.61 -0.02
CA LYS A 66 -3.99 14.80 0.35
C LYS A 66 -3.00 15.89 0.76
N ASP A 67 -3.18 17.10 0.19
CA ASP A 67 -2.36 18.31 0.33
C ASP A 67 -1.11 18.13 1.21
N LYS A 68 0.05 18.07 0.53
CA LYS A 68 1.42 18.06 1.07
C LYS A 68 1.45 18.47 2.54
N GLY A 69 1.44 17.49 3.44
CA GLY A 69 1.33 17.70 4.88
C GLY A 69 2.46 18.58 5.42
N ILE A 70 2.19 19.89 5.45
CA ILE A 70 2.89 20.90 6.24
C ILE A 70 1.83 21.67 7.02
#